data_AF-A0A3S2MGF9-F1
#
_entry.id   AF-A0A3S2MGF9-F1
#
_cell.length_a   1.000
_cell.length_b   1.000
_cell.length_c   1.000
_cell.angle_alpha   90.00
_cell.angle_beta   90.00
_cell.angle_gamma   90.00
#
_symmetry.space_group_name_H-M   'P 1'
#
loop_
_entity.id
_entity.type
_entity.pdbx_description
1 polymer ?
#
loop_
_entity_poly.entity_id
_entity_poly.type
_entity_poly.pdbx_seq_one_letter_code
_entity_poly.pdbx_strand_id
1 'polypeptide(L)'
;MGDSCCNPLSMGAIKKMIEQEIPGIYVLSLMIGKNVVEDTENGFFLDVNHQVSMVCSQLAQDPKLQGGYNAMGFSQGAQFLRAVAQRCPSPPMKKLISVGGQHQGVYGLPRCPGESSHVCDMIREALNRGAYSDLVQKHLVQPSMWGGTIKIPKCGKSLEALLTQCSNN
;
A
#
# COMPACT_ATOMS: atom_id res chain seq x y z
N MET A 1 -8.60 -1.18 -4.23
CA MET A 1 -8.73 -2.02 -3.01
C MET A 1 -9.45 -3.29 -3.40
N GLY A 2 -8.89 -4.46 -3.08
CA GLY A 2 -9.43 -5.77 -3.50
C GLY A 2 -8.54 -6.56 -4.47
N ASP A 3 -7.31 -6.08 -4.75
CA ASP A 3 -6.33 -6.86 -5.48
C ASP A 3 -5.80 -7.93 -4.53
N SER A 4 -6.20 -9.20 -4.72
CA SER A 4 -5.61 -10.33 -3.99
C SER A 4 -4.56 -11.02 -4.84
N CYS A 5 -3.51 -11.52 -4.19
CA CYS A 5 -2.37 -12.19 -4.82
C CYS A 5 -2.76 -13.26 -5.85
N CYS A 6 -3.92 -13.87 -5.62
CA CYS A 6 -4.22 -15.22 -6.02
C CYS A 6 -5.60 -15.35 -6.69
N ASN A 7 -6.31 -14.24 -6.91
CA ASN A 7 -7.49 -14.25 -7.75
C ASN A 7 -7.08 -14.49 -9.21
N PRO A 8 -7.50 -15.61 -9.84
CA PRO A 8 -7.08 -15.97 -11.19
C PRO A 8 -7.51 -14.95 -12.26
N LEU A 9 -8.55 -14.15 -11.99
CA LEU A 9 -9.05 -13.12 -12.90
C LEU A 9 -8.40 -11.73 -12.69
N SER A 10 -7.61 -11.56 -11.63
CA SER A 10 -6.90 -10.30 -11.34
C SER A 10 -5.38 -10.54 -11.39
N MET A 11 -4.70 -10.59 -10.24
CA MET A 11 -3.24 -10.74 -10.19
C MET A 11 -2.76 -12.07 -10.77
N GLY A 12 -3.59 -13.13 -10.73
CA GLY A 12 -3.29 -14.38 -11.41
C GLY A 12 -3.20 -14.23 -12.93
N ALA A 13 -4.04 -13.38 -13.54
CA ALA A 13 -4.00 -13.09 -14.97
C ALA A 13 -2.75 -12.28 -15.34
N ILE A 14 -2.38 -11.30 -14.52
CA ILE A 14 -1.14 -10.52 -14.69
C ILE A 14 0.09 -11.42 -14.59
N LYS A 15 0.15 -12.28 -13.56
CA LYS A 15 1.24 -13.25 -13.40
C LYS A 15 1.37 -14.14 -14.62
N LYS A 16 0.27 -14.73 -15.08
CA LYS A 16 0.24 -15.61 -16.26
C LYS A 16 0.70 -14.88 -17.52
N MET A 17 0.25 -13.64 -17.72
CA MET A 17 0.69 -12.81 -18.85
C MET A 17 2.20 -12.58 -18.82
N ILE A 18 2.77 -12.22 -17.67
CA ILE A 18 4.22 -12.02 -17.53
C ILE A 18 5.01 -13.31 -17.81
N GLU A 19 4.55 -14.44 -17.28
CA GLU A 19 5.19 -15.75 -17.49
C GLU A 19 5.12 -16.21 -18.96
N GLN A 20 4.08 -15.80 -19.69
CA GLN A 20 3.94 -16.07 -21.13
C GLN A 20 4.88 -15.21 -21.99
N GLU A 21 4.99 -13.92 -21.68
CA GLU A 21 5.82 -12.97 -22.44
C GLU A 21 7.32 -13.10 -22.13
N ILE A 22 7.67 -13.58 -20.92
CA ILE A 22 9.07 -13.73 -20.50
C ILE A 22 9.31 -15.18 -20.02
N PRO A 23 9.62 -16.11 -20.93
CA PRO A 23 9.85 -17.51 -20.59
C PRO A 23 10.96 -17.69 -19.54
N GLY A 24 10.68 -18.48 -18.50
CA GLY A 24 11.63 -18.78 -17.43
C GLY A 24 11.72 -17.72 -16.32
N ILE A 25 10.93 -16.64 -16.39
CA ILE A 25 10.86 -15.66 -15.31
C ILE A 25 10.24 -16.27 -14.05
N TYR A 26 10.75 -15.87 -12.88
CA TYR A 26 10.14 -16.18 -11.60
C TYR A 26 9.21 -15.03 -11.16
N VAL A 27 7.92 -15.31 -10.99
CA VAL A 27 6.94 -14.32 -10.50
C VAL A 27 6.41 -14.70 -9.12
N LEU A 28 6.76 -13.89 -8.14
CA LEU A 28 6.20 -13.91 -6.79
C LEU A 28 5.04 -12.90 -6.69
N SER A 29 3.82 -13.39 -6.50
CA SER A 29 2.66 -12.58 -6.14
C SER A 29 2.52 -12.60 -4.62
N LEU A 30 2.78 -11.46 -3.96
CA LEU A 30 2.83 -11.36 -2.49
C LEU A 30 1.45 -11.62 -1.87
N MET A 31 1.40 -12.53 -0.89
CA MET A 31 0.21 -12.82 -0.08
C MET A 31 0.47 -12.39 1.36
N ILE A 32 -0.42 -11.57 1.92
CA ILE A 32 -0.34 -11.06 3.29
C ILE A 32 -1.34 -11.83 4.16
N GLY A 33 -0.91 -12.95 4.71
CA GLY A 33 -1.74 -13.84 5.52
C GLY A 33 -1.52 -15.30 5.14
N LYS A 34 -2.33 -16.20 5.69
CA LYS A 34 -2.21 -17.65 5.47
C LYS A 34 -2.99 -18.13 4.25
N ASN A 35 -3.98 -17.36 3.79
CA ASN A 35 -4.85 -17.72 2.68
C ASN A 35 -5.43 -16.47 2.00
N VAL A 36 -6.13 -16.67 0.88
CA VAL A 36 -6.70 -15.58 0.05
C VAL A 36 -7.74 -14.72 0.79
N VAL A 37 -8.47 -15.31 1.73
CA VAL A 37 -9.46 -14.57 2.54
C VAL A 37 -8.73 -13.60 3.45
N GLU A 38 -7.72 -14.09 4.18
CA GLU A 38 -6.90 -13.28 5.07
C GLU A 38 -6.10 -12.21 4.30
N ASP A 39 -5.58 -12.53 3.11
CA ASP A 39 -4.93 -11.56 2.21
C ASP A 39 -5.88 -10.41 1.83
N THR A 40 -7.13 -10.77 1.51
CA THR A 40 -8.16 -9.80 1.16
C THR A 40 -8.50 -8.92 2.36
N GLU A 41 -8.74 -9.51 3.54
CA GLU A 41 -9.06 -8.77 4.77
C GLU A 41 -7.90 -7.86 5.22
N ASN A 42 -6.67 -8.37 5.19
CA ASN A 42 -5.47 -7.61 5.57
C ASN A 42 -5.22 -6.43 4.64
N GLY A 43 -5.63 -6.51 3.37
CA GLY A 43 -5.62 -5.37 2.45
C GLY A 43 -6.44 -4.16 2.93
N PHE A 44 -7.38 -4.35 3.86
CA PHE A 44 -8.22 -3.30 4.46
C PHE A 44 -7.87 -3.02 5.93
N PHE A 45 -7.61 -4.06 6.72
CA PHE A 45 -7.65 -3.97 8.19
C PHE A 45 -6.29 -4.13 8.89
N LEU A 46 -5.24 -4.52 8.17
CA LEU A 46 -3.92 -4.73 8.79
C LEU A 46 -3.05 -3.47 8.70
N ASP A 47 -2.40 -3.08 9.80
CA ASP A 47 -1.44 -1.97 9.82
C ASP A 47 -0.38 -2.11 8.70
N VAL A 48 -0.20 -1.03 7.94
CA VAL A 48 0.67 -1.01 6.76
C VAL A 48 2.14 -1.22 7.14
N ASN A 49 2.58 -0.76 8.31
CA ASN A 49 3.95 -0.99 8.74
C ASN A 49 4.21 -2.47 8.99
N HIS A 50 3.24 -3.16 9.59
CA HIS A 50 3.30 -4.60 9.77
C HIS A 50 3.29 -5.33 8.43
N GLN A 51 2.43 -4.93 7.47
CA GLN A 51 2.45 -5.49 6.11
C GLN A 51 3.82 -5.35 5.44
N VAL A 52 4.42 -4.15 5.50
CA VAL A 52 5.76 -3.91 4.94
C VAL A 52 6.81 -4.79 5.62
N SER A 53 6.76 -4.96 6.93
CA SER A 53 7.67 -5.86 7.66
C SER A 53 7.52 -7.33 7.25
N MET A 54 6.28 -7.79 7.06
CA MET A 54 5.99 -9.14 6.55
C MET A 54 6.58 -9.32 5.15
N VAL A 55 6.36 -8.36 4.25
CA VAL A 55 6.91 -8.40 2.89
C VAL A 55 8.44 -8.40 2.90
N CYS A 56 9.07 -7.52 3.69
CA CYS A 56 10.53 -7.51 3.82
C CYS A 56 11.07 -8.89 4.25
N SER A 57 10.38 -9.55 5.19
CA SER A 57 10.75 -10.89 5.66
C SER A 57 10.57 -11.95 4.58
N GLN A 58 9.45 -11.93 3.85
CA GLN A 58 9.21 -12.86 2.74
C GLN A 58 10.26 -12.72 1.64
N LEU A 59 10.58 -11.48 1.25
CA LEU A 59 11.59 -11.21 0.21
C LEU A 59 12.98 -11.65 0.63
N ALA A 60 13.35 -11.44 1.90
CA ALA A 60 14.65 -11.85 2.44
C ALA A 60 14.81 -13.38 2.51
N GLN A 61 13.72 -14.13 2.71
CA GLN A 61 13.75 -15.59 2.81
C GLN A 61 13.70 -16.29 1.45
N ASP A 62 13.37 -15.58 0.37
CA ASP A 62 13.30 -16.18 -0.96
C ASP A 62 14.70 -16.21 -1.63
N PRO A 63 15.31 -17.39 -1.84
CA PRO A 63 16.63 -17.49 -2.44
C PRO A 63 16.65 -17.01 -3.90
N LYS A 64 15.51 -17.03 -4.61
CA LYS A 64 15.44 -16.59 -6.02
C LYS A 64 15.52 -15.08 -6.18
N LEU A 65 15.33 -14.33 -5.11
CA LEU A 65 15.32 -12.87 -5.12
C LEU A 65 16.64 -12.26 -4.66
N GLN A 66 17.59 -13.06 -4.17
CA GLN A 66 18.85 -12.58 -3.57
C GLN A 66 19.75 -11.82 -4.56
N GLY A 67 19.69 -12.17 -5.85
CA GLY A 67 20.36 -11.41 -6.92
C GLY A 67 19.71 -10.04 -7.22
N GLY A 68 18.59 -9.75 -6.58
CA GLY A 68 17.75 -8.58 -6.80
C GLY A 68 16.50 -8.90 -7.61
N TYR A 69 15.52 -8.02 -7.52
CA TYR A 69 14.20 -8.23 -8.11
C TYR A 69 13.62 -6.94 -8.67
N ASN A 70 12.72 -7.07 -9.64
CA ASN A 70 11.84 -5.97 -10.05
C ASN A 70 10.53 -6.08 -9.27
N ALA A 71 9.94 -4.94 -8.93
CA ALA A 71 8.70 -4.85 -8.18
C ALA A 71 7.64 -4.16 -9.04
N MET A 72 6.41 -4.66 -9.00
CA MET A 72 5.25 -4.06 -9.64
C MET A 72 4.12 -3.97 -8.64
N GLY A 73 3.63 -2.76 -8.39
CA GLY A 73 2.55 -2.50 -7.44
C GLY A 73 1.34 -1.91 -8.12
N PHE A 74 0.17 -2.44 -7.79
CA PHE A 74 -1.12 -1.97 -8.28
C PHE A 74 -1.83 -1.19 -7.20
N SER A 75 -2.43 -0.05 -7.56
CA SER A 75 -3.19 0.79 -6.64
C SER A 75 -2.40 1.06 -5.35
N GLN A 76 -2.92 0.71 -4.17
CA GLN A 76 -2.22 0.92 -2.90
C GLN A 76 -0.88 0.17 -2.80
N GLY A 77 -0.75 -0.99 -3.45
CA GLY A 77 0.45 -1.83 -3.40
C GLY A 77 1.69 -1.11 -3.95
N ALA A 78 1.51 -0.13 -4.84
CA ALA A 78 2.62 0.67 -5.35
C ALA A 78 3.32 1.50 -4.27
N GLN A 79 2.59 2.17 -3.37
CA GLN A 79 3.25 2.90 -2.29
C GLN A 79 3.80 1.97 -1.21
N PHE A 80 3.23 0.77 -1.04
CA PHE A 80 3.74 -0.23 -0.11
C PHE A 80 5.08 -0.77 -0.60
N LEU A 81 5.21 -1.09 -1.89
CA LEU A 81 6.48 -1.49 -2.48
C LEU A 81 7.50 -0.36 -2.47
N ARG A 82 7.07 0.90 -2.61
CA ARG A 82 7.97 2.04 -2.35
C ARG A 82 8.45 2.06 -0.90
N ALA A 83 7.59 1.79 0.08
CA ALA A 83 7.99 1.68 1.49
C ALA A 83 8.97 0.50 1.73
N VAL A 84 8.76 -0.64 1.07
CA VAL A 84 9.70 -1.77 1.06
C VAL A 84 11.07 -1.33 0.55
N ALA A 85 11.12 -0.66 -0.60
CA ALA A 85 12.38 -0.15 -1.17
C ALA A 85 13.13 0.80 -0.21
N GLN A 86 12.40 1.59 0.57
CA GLN A 86 12.98 2.54 1.53
C GLN A 86 13.40 1.90 2.86
N ARG A 87 12.73 0.81 3.30
CA ARG A 87 12.93 0.22 4.63
C ARG A 87 13.79 -1.04 4.64
N CYS A 88 13.75 -1.86 3.59
CA CYS A 88 14.50 -3.10 3.50
C CYS A 88 15.25 -3.19 2.16
N PRO A 89 16.46 -2.61 2.06
CA PRO A 89 17.22 -2.54 0.81
C PRO A 89 17.83 -3.89 0.37
N SER A 90 17.67 -4.94 1.17
CA SER A 90 18.16 -6.29 0.88
C SER A 90 17.03 -7.32 0.97
N PRO A 91 16.76 -8.12 -0.08
CA PRO A 91 17.44 -8.10 -1.38
C PRO A 91 17.19 -6.80 -2.17
N PRO A 92 18.06 -6.44 -3.13
CA PRO A 92 17.99 -5.15 -3.80
C PRO A 92 16.84 -5.09 -4.82
N MET A 93 15.88 -4.19 -4.60
CA MET A 93 14.89 -3.81 -5.61
C MET A 93 15.57 -3.02 -6.73
N LYS A 94 15.47 -3.52 -7.97
CA LYS A 94 16.12 -2.92 -9.16
C LYS A 94 15.24 -1.90 -9.86
N LYS A 95 13.96 -2.22 -10.02
CA LYS A 95 12.96 -1.34 -10.65
C LYS A 95 11.65 -1.44 -9.88
N LEU A 96 10.96 -0.31 -9.74
CA LEU A 96 9.60 -0.24 -9.22
C LEU A 96 8.67 0.25 -10.32
N ILE A 97 7.67 -0.54 -10.69
CA ILE A 97 6.59 -0.17 -11.60
C ILE A 97 5.35 0.13 -10.74
N SER A 98 4.88 1.38 -10.81
CA SER A 98 3.69 1.85 -10.09
C SER A 98 2.51 1.95 -11.05
N VAL A 99 1.53 1.07 -10.88
CA VAL A 99 0.32 1.05 -11.71
C VAL A 99 -0.83 1.68 -10.93
N GLY A 100 -1.06 2.97 -11.15
CA GLY A 100 -2.14 3.73 -10.49
C GLY A 100 -1.91 3.98 -9.00
N GLY A 101 -0.66 4.01 -8.53
CA GLY A 101 -0.30 4.24 -7.14
C GLY A 101 -0.57 5.65 -6.63
N GLN A 102 -0.99 5.80 -5.37
CA GLN A 102 -1.31 7.10 -4.78
C GLN A 102 -0.17 7.57 -3.88
N HIS A 103 0.97 7.91 -4.47
CA HIS A 103 2.19 8.22 -3.71
C HIS A 103 2.10 9.47 -2.81
N GLN A 104 1.13 10.35 -3.04
CA GLN A 104 0.80 11.53 -2.22
C GLN A 104 -0.47 11.32 -1.36
N GLY A 105 -0.91 10.06 -1.21
CA GLY A 105 -2.16 9.73 -0.55
C GLY A 105 -3.39 10.06 -1.39
N VAL A 106 -4.56 9.95 -0.76
CA VAL A 106 -5.86 10.29 -1.33
C VAL A 106 -6.58 11.31 -0.44
N TYR A 107 -7.32 12.22 -1.06
CA TYR A 107 -8.13 13.22 -0.37
C TYR A 107 -9.52 13.27 -0.99
N GLY A 108 -10.31 12.22 -0.76
CA GLY A 108 -11.65 12.08 -1.31
C GLY A 108 -12.16 10.65 -1.27
N LEU A 109 -13.48 10.49 -1.36
CA LEU A 109 -14.15 9.20 -1.49
C LEU A 109 -14.41 8.90 -2.97
N PRO A 110 -14.20 7.66 -3.46
CA PRO A 110 -14.53 7.30 -4.84
C PRO A 110 -15.99 7.67 -5.14
N ARG A 111 -16.21 8.39 -6.26
CA ARG A 111 -17.54 8.86 -6.71
C ARG A 111 -18.29 9.78 -5.74
N CYS A 112 -17.59 10.49 -4.85
CA CYS A 112 -18.18 11.51 -3.99
C CYS A 112 -17.50 12.88 -4.25
N PRO A 113 -17.97 13.68 -5.23
CA PRO A 113 -17.39 14.99 -5.49
C PRO A 113 -17.75 15.93 -4.34
N GLY A 114 -16.74 16.40 -3.61
CA GLY A 114 -16.94 17.32 -2.48
C GLY A 114 -17.56 18.66 -2.90
N GLU A 115 -17.37 19.07 -4.15
CA GLU A 115 -17.88 20.34 -4.68
C GLU A 115 -19.38 20.33 -5.01
N SER A 116 -19.98 19.15 -5.25
CA SER A 116 -21.38 19.03 -5.71
C SER A 116 -22.31 18.36 -4.69
N SER A 117 -21.82 18.02 -3.50
CA SER A 117 -22.62 17.34 -2.47
C SER A 117 -22.15 17.70 -1.06
N HIS A 118 -22.98 18.46 -0.34
CA HIS A 118 -22.76 18.77 1.08
C HIS A 118 -22.62 17.52 1.95
N VAL A 119 -23.29 16.42 1.58
CA VAL A 119 -23.18 15.14 2.28
C VAL A 119 -21.79 14.54 2.10
N CYS A 120 -21.23 14.60 0.87
CA CYS A 120 -19.85 14.14 0.62
C CYS A 120 -18.83 14.97 1.40
N ASP A 121 -19.05 16.28 1.50
CA ASP A 121 -18.14 17.17 2.23
C ASP A 121 -18.19 16.94 3.75
N MET A 122 -19.39 16.73 4.31
CA MET A 122 -19.55 16.36 5.72
C MET A 122 -18.89 15.02 6.05
N ILE A 123 -19.06 14.01 5.19
CA ILE A 123 -18.39 12.71 5.38
C ILE A 123 -16.87 12.88 5.26
N ARG A 124 -16.38 13.71 4.32
CA ARG A 124 -14.96 14.04 4.19
C ARG A 124 -14.42 14.71 5.46
N GLU A 125 -15.14 15.66 6.05
CA GLU A 125 -14.74 16.30 7.31
C GLU A 125 -14.77 15.33 8.50
N ALA A 126 -15.78 14.45 8.58
CA ALA A 126 -15.84 13.43 9.61
C ALA A 126 -14.67 12.44 9.50
N LEU A 127 -14.34 12.01 8.27
CA LEU A 127 -13.17 11.18 7.99
C LEU A 127 -11.87 11.91 8.29
N ASN A 128 -11.73 13.20 7.96
CA ASN A 128 -10.56 14.01 8.36
C ASN A 128 -10.35 14.02 9.88
N ARG A 129 -11.41 14.00 10.68
CA ARG A 129 -11.30 13.97 12.15
C ARG A 129 -11.03 12.57 12.69
N GLY A 130 -11.68 11.55 12.13
CA GLY A 130 -11.56 10.16 12.58
C GLY A 130 -10.31 9.44 12.08
N ALA A 131 -9.85 9.76 10.87
CA ALA A 131 -8.73 9.09 10.21
C ALA A 131 -7.42 9.23 10.98
N TYR A 132 -7.18 10.36 11.65
CA TYR A 132 -5.95 10.58 12.43
C TYR A 132 -6.01 10.07 13.88
N SER A 133 -7.08 9.38 14.29
CA SER A 133 -7.12 8.78 15.63
C SER A 133 -6.24 7.51 15.70
N ASP A 134 -5.53 7.32 16.82
CA ASP A 134 -4.59 6.20 17.01
C ASP A 134 -5.23 4.83 16.81
N LEU A 135 -6.50 4.68 17.22
CA LEU A 135 -7.26 3.45 17.04
C LEU A 135 -7.48 3.16 15.55
N VAL A 136 -7.82 4.19 14.77
CA VAL A 136 -8.12 4.06 13.34
C VAL A 136 -6.86 3.88 12.51
N GLN A 137 -5.78 4.59 12.82
CA GLN A 137 -4.48 4.43 12.14
C GLN A 137 -3.87 3.04 12.35
N LYS A 138 -4.14 2.38 13.49
CA LYS A 138 -3.63 1.03 13.80
C LYS A 138 -4.45 -0.12 13.20
N HIS A 139 -5.70 0.12 12.81
CA HIS A 139 -6.65 -0.94 12.39
C HIS A 139 -7.18 -0.77 10.97
N LEU A 140 -6.83 0.30 10.26
CA LEU A 140 -7.27 0.53 8.90
C LEU A 140 -6.13 1.03 8.02
N VAL A 141 -6.08 0.51 6.81
CA VAL A 141 -5.06 0.85 5.81
C VAL A 141 -5.30 2.24 5.20
N GLN A 142 -6.55 2.56 4.91
CA GLN A 142 -6.97 3.75 4.16
C GLN A 142 -6.73 5.09 4.91
N PRO A 143 -6.84 5.15 6.25
CA PRO A 143 -6.48 6.34 7.02
C PRO A 143 -5.00 6.69 6.99
N SER A 144 -4.09 5.71 6.95
CA SER A 144 -2.64 5.95 6.80
C SER A 144 -2.27 6.62 5.47
N MET A 145 -3.25 6.64 4.56
CA MET A 145 -3.18 7.11 3.19
C MET A 145 -3.95 8.43 2.96
N TRP A 146 -4.59 8.96 3.99
CA TRP A 146 -5.46 10.13 3.88
C TRP A 146 -4.68 11.45 3.98
N GLY A 147 -4.68 12.23 2.89
CA GLY A 147 -3.97 13.50 2.77
C GLY A 147 -4.86 14.72 3.03
N GLY A 148 -5.25 14.96 4.29
CA GLY A 148 -6.05 16.14 4.67
C GLY A 148 -5.33 17.47 4.52
N THR A 149 -5.89 18.43 3.78
CA THR A 149 -5.29 19.78 3.58
C THR A 149 -5.64 20.82 4.65
N ILE A 150 -6.59 20.56 5.54
CA ILE A 150 -7.24 21.61 6.38
C ILE A 150 -6.64 21.77 7.79
N LYS A 151 -5.87 20.80 8.29
CA LYS A 151 -5.04 20.97 9.50
C LYS A 151 -3.68 20.38 9.22
N ILE A 152 -2.76 21.23 8.76
CA ILE A 152 -1.34 20.92 8.68
C ILE A 152 -0.72 21.44 9.99
N PRO A 153 -0.64 20.67 11.09
CA PRO A 153 0.46 20.88 12.01
C PRO A 153 1.75 20.64 11.21
N LYS A 154 2.83 21.36 11.51
CA LYS A 154 4.08 21.43 10.74
C LYS A 154 4.83 20.07 10.60
N CYS A 155 4.20 19.06 10.01
CA CYS A 155 4.86 17.91 9.41
C CYS A 155 4.66 18.05 7.90
N GLY A 156 5.77 18.28 7.22
CA GLY A 156 5.83 18.55 5.79
C GLY A 156 5.15 17.46 4.97
N LYS A 157 4.70 17.85 3.77
CA LYS A 157 3.99 17.06 2.76
C LYS A 157 4.81 15.91 2.13
N SER A 158 5.64 15.27 2.91
CA SER A 158 6.47 14.17 2.46
C SER A 158 6.07 12.95 3.26
N LEU A 159 5.73 11.90 2.53
CA LEU A 159 5.87 10.50 2.85
C LEU A 159 6.94 10.11 3.91
N GLU A 160 7.97 10.93 4.15
CA GLU A 160 8.83 10.88 5.34
C GLU A 160 8.06 10.86 6.67
N ALA A 161 6.90 11.51 6.77
CA ALA A 161 6.10 11.51 8.00
C ALA A 161 5.48 10.14 8.33
N LEU A 162 5.38 9.23 7.36
CA LEU A 162 5.05 7.81 7.60
C LEU A 162 6.30 6.97 7.98
N LEU A 163 7.50 7.52 7.81
CA LEU A 163 8.78 6.83 8.05
C LEU A 163 9.44 7.18 9.37
N THR A 164 8.98 8.22 10.06
CA THR A 164 9.49 8.58 11.39
C THR A 164 8.29 8.79 12.28
N GLN A 165 8.13 7.96 13.31
CA GLN A 165 7.26 8.29 14.44
C GLN A 165 7.55 9.75 14.79
N CYS A 166 6.53 10.61 14.73
CA CYS A 166 6.62 11.96 15.25
C CYS A 166 7.05 11.84 16.71
N SER A 167 8.33 12.02 16.98
CA SER A 167 8.86 12.06 18.33
C SER A 167 8.39 13.36 18.94
N ASN A 168 7.62 13.24 20.03
CA ASN A 168 7.15 14.38 20.81
C ASN A 168 8.36 15.13 21.37
N ASN A 169 8.46 16.42 21.02
CA ASN A 169 9.02 17.45 21.87
C ASN A 169 8.01 18.58 21.97
#